data_AF-A0A935A4W8-F1
#
_entry.id   AF-A0A935A4W8-F1
#
_cell.length_a   1.000
_cell.length_b   1.000
_cell.length_c   1.000
_cell.angle_alpha   90.00
_cell.angle_beta   90.00
_cell.angle_gamma   90.00
#
_symmetry.space_group_name_H-M   'P 1'
#
loop_
_entity.id
_entity.type
_entity.pdbx_description
1 polymer ?
#
loop_
_entity_poly.entity_id
_entity_poly.type
_entity_poly.pdbx_seq_one_letter_code
_entity_poly.pdbx_strand_id
1 'polypeptide(L)' 'MSKPRYFIESGKEAKLLRSKLGMNQSEFWSRISVTQSGGSRYESGRNLPKPVRLLLNLAYAPEKQAMDILKKLRQNEKG' A
#
# COMPACT_ATOMS: atom_id res chain seq x y z
N MET A 1 17.98 7.98 10.27
CA MET A 1 17.90 7.30 8.96
C MET A 1 16.71 7.86 8.18
N SER A 2 16.83 8.10 6.87
CA SER A 2 15.76 8.70 6.06
C SER A 2 14.59 7.72 5.84
N LYS A 3 13.36 8.19 6.08
CA LYS A 3 12.12 7.43 5.87
C LYS A 3 12.07 6.92 4.41
N PRO A 4 11.74 5.64 4.15
CA PRO A 4 11.53 5.17 2.78
C PRO A 4 10.44 6.02 2.12
N ARG A 5 10.70 6.53 0.91
CA ARG A 5 9.66 7.19 0.12
C ARG A 5 8.73 6.10 -0.40
N TYR A 6 7.56 5.96 0.22
CA TYR A 6 6.54 5.03 -0.27
C TYR A 6 5.93 5.57 -1.58
N PHE A 7 5.55 4.66 -2.47
CA PHE A 7 4.76 4.97 -3.66
C PHE A 7 3.30 5.30 -3.29
N ILE A 8 2.79 4.67 -2.22
CA ILE A 8 1.45 4.89 -1.66
C ILE A 8 1.57 5.09 -0.15
N GLU A 9 1.32 6.29 0.36
CA GLU A 9 1.34 6.66 1.78
C GLU A 9 -0.07 6.63 2.41
N SER A 10 -1.11 6.94 1.63
CA SER A 10 -2.49 7.16 2.13
C SER A 10 -3.56 6.40 1.35
N GLY A 11 -4.75 6.25 1.95
CA GLY A 11 -5.90 5.66 1.26
C GLY A 11 -6.41 6.53 0.10
N LYS A 12 -6.19 7.84 0.14
CA LYS A 12 -6.51 8.74 -0.99
C LYS A 12 -5.63 8.46 -2.20
N GLU A 13 -4.34 8.24 -2.00
CA GLU A 13 -3.42 7.85 -3.09
C GLU A 13 -3.74 6.45 -3.62
N ALA A 14 -4.10 5.51 -2.74
CA ALA A 14 -4.57 4.18 -3.15
C ALA A 14 -5.82 4.29 -4.05
N LYS A 15 -6.79 5.15 -3.69
CA LYS A 15 -7.98 5.44 -4.51
C LYS A 15 -7.62 6.01 -5.89
N LEU A 16 -6.66 6.95 -5.95
CA LEU A 16 -6.19 7.53 -7.20
C LEU A 16 -5.54 6.48 -8.10
N LEU A 17 -4.66 5.64 -7.54
CA LEU A 17 -4.04 4.56 -8.29
C LEU A 17 -5.08 3.54 -8.78
N ARG A 18 -5.99 3.11 -7.91
CA ARG A 18 -7.09 2.20 -8.27
C ARG A 18 -7.90 2.74 -9.45
N SER A 19 -8.23 4.03 -9.42
CA SER A 19 -9.00 4.68 -10.49
C SER A 19 -8.21 4.71 -11.81
N LYS A 20 -6.90 4.97 -11.77
CA LYS A 20 -6.01 4.90 -12.95
C LYS A 20 -5.91 3.50 -13.55
N LEU A 21 -6.00 2.47 -12.70
CA LEU A 21 -5.98 1.07 -13.13
C LEU A 21 -7.35 0.57 -13.63
N GLY A 22 -8.41 1.37 -13.55
CA GLY A 22 -9.75 0.97 -13.95
C GLY A 22 -10.39 -0.10 -13.06
N MET A 23 -9.90 -0.27 -11.82
CA MET A 23 -10.35 -1.32 -10.91
C MET A 23 -11.44 -0.85 -9.95
N ASN A 24 -12.35 -1.76 -9.59
CA ASN A 24 -13.25 -1.56 -8.46
C ASN A 24 -12.54 -1.82 -7.11
N GLN A 25 -13.21 -1.50 -6.00
CA GLN A 25 -12.60 -1.64 -4.67
C GLN A 25 -12.31 -3.11 -4.31
N SER A 26 -13.18 -4.06 -4.66
CA SER A 26 -12.95 -5.47 -4.38
C SER A 26 -11.70 -5.99 -5.12
N GLU A 27 -11.58 -5.70 -6.42
CA GLU A 27 -10.42 -6.10 -7.25
C GLU A 27 -9.11 -5.55 -6.70
N PHE A 28 -9.07 -4.25 -6.39
CA PHE A 28 -7.85 -3.59 -5.95
C PHE A 28 -7.41 -4.04 -4.54
N TRP A 29 -8.34 -4.10 -3.59
CA TRP A 29 -8.02 -4.37 -2.19
C TRP A 29 -7.83 -5.86 -1.89
N SER A 30 -8.50 -6.76 -2.64
CA SER A 30 -8.34 -8.22 -2.47
C SER A 30 -6.92 -8.71 -2.78
N ARG A 31 -6.17 -8.01 -3.64
CA ARG A 31 -4.77 -8.35 -3.98
C ARG A 31 -3.84 -8.35 -2.76
N ILE A 32 -4.20 -7.64 -1.70
CA ILE A 32 -3.48 -7.59 -0.43
C ILE A 32 -4.32 -8.13 0.75
N SER A 33 -5.29 -8.99 0.46
CA SER A 33 -6.17 -9.63 1.44
C SER A 33 -6.98 -8.64 2.30
N VAL A 34 -7.28 -7.46 1.76
CA VAL A 34 -8.17 -6.48 2.40
C VAL A 34 -9.56 -6.60 1.80
N THR A 35 -10.59 -6.64 2.65
CA THR A 35 -11.99 -6.67 2.20
C THR A 35 -12.38 -5.35 1.52
N GLN A 36 -13.38 -5.38 0.63
CA GLN A 36 -13.90 -4.17 -0.02
C GLN A 36 -14.34 -3.10 1.00
N SER A 37 -15.06 -3.49 2.05
CA SER A 37 -15.51 -2.58 3.11
C SER A 37 -14.35 -2.00 3.92
N GLY A 38 -13.27 -2.79 4.12
CA GLY A 38 -12.02 -2.31 4.71
C GLY A 38 -11.34 -1.27 3.83
N GLY A 39 -11.17 -1.58 2.54
CA GLY A 39 -10.61 -0.68 1.55
C GLY A 39 -11.36 0.65 1.43
N SER A 40 -12.70 0.60 1.38
CA SER A 40 -13.56 1.78 1.33
C SER A 40 -13.33 2.75 2.50
N ARG A 41 -13.13 2.23 3.71
CA ARG A 41 -12.82 3.07 4.89
C ARG A 41 -11.49 3.79 4.71
N TYR A 42 -10.47 3.10 4.20
CA TYR A 42 -9.16 3.72 3.95
C TYR A 42 -9.25 4.80 2.87
N GLU A 43 -9.94 4.53 1.77
CA GLU A 43 -10.16 5.50 0.69
C GLU A 43 -10.91 6.76 1.16
N SER A 44 -11.73 6.63 2.19
CA SER A 44 -12.56 7.71 2.75
C SER A 44 -11.88 8.49 3.88
N GLY A 45 -10.60 8.20 4.18
CA GLY A 45 -9.79 8.99 5.12
C GLY A 45 -9.47 8.31 6.44
N ARG A 46 -9.85 7.04 6.65
CA ARG A 46 -9.29 6.27 7.77
C ARG A 46 -7.79 6.05 7.55
N ASN A 47 -7.00 6.20 8.61
CA ASN A 47 -5.57 5.91 8.59
C ASN A 47 -5.27 4.48 8.13
N LEU A 48 -4.28 4.34 7.24
CA LEU A 48 -3.77 3.04 6.78
C LEU A 48 -2.82 2.44 7.84
N PRO A 49 -3.14 1.26 8.40
CA PRO A 49 -2.21 0.52 9.25
C PRO A 49 -0.88 0.26 8.52
N LYS A 50 0.24 0.24 9.26
CA LYS A 50 1.59 0.00 8.71
C LYS A 50 1.64 -1.28 7.83
N PRO A 51 1.07 -2.43 8.25
CA PRO A 51 1.07 -3.63 7.41
C PRO A 51 0.35 -3.45 6.08
N VAL A 52 -0.83 -2.81 6.09
CA VAL A 52 -1.61 -2.56 4.86
C VAL A 52 -0.83 -1.66 3.90
N ARG A 53 -0.18 -0.61 4.42
CA ARG A 53 0.65 0.29 3.61
C ARG A 53 1.84 -0.44 2.99
N LEU A 54 2.52 -1.29 3.76
CA LEU A 54 3.63 -2.09 3.25
C LEU A 54 3.17 -3.02 2.12
N LEU A 55 2.08 -3.77 2.33
CA LEU A 55 1.53 -4.68 1.33
C LEU A 55 1.08 -3.94 0.06
N LEU A 56 0.43 -2.78 0.19
CA LEU A 56 0.08 -1.94 -0.97
C LEU A 56 1.32 -1.61 -1.81
N ASN A 57 2.41 -1.18 -1.17
CA ASN A 57 3.63 -0.83 -1.88
C ASN A 57 4.33 -2.06 -2.47
N LEU A 58 4.34 -3.20 -1.77
CA LEU A 58 4.87 -4.45 -2.31
C LEU A 58 4.07 -4.94 -3.53
N ALA A 59 2.76 -4.73 -3.56
CA ALA A 59 1.89 -5.21 -4.64
C ALA A 59 1.80 -4.26 -5.85
N TYR A 60 1.98 -2.95 -5.65
CA TYR A 60 1.66 -1.94 -6.67
C TYR A 60 2.77 -0.92 -6.97
N ALA A 61 3.83 -0.83 -6.15
CA ALA A 61 4.93 0.07 -6.47
C ALA A 61 5.77 -0.47 -7.64
N PRO A 62 6.53 0.39 -8.34
CA PRO A 62 7.54 -0.07 -9.29
C PRO A 62 8.49 -1.07 -8.63
N GLU A 63 8.91 -2.09 -9.39
CA GLU A 63 9.65 -3.26 -8.88
C GLU A 63 10.86 -2.87 -8.02
N LYS A 64 11.67 -1.91 -8.48
CA LYS A 64 12.82 -1.40 -7.71
C LYS A 64 12.42 -0.91 -6.32
N GLN A 65 11.33 -0.15 -6.20
CA GLN A 65 10.86 0.38 -4.92
C GLN A 65 10.29 -0.73 -4.02
N ALA A 66 9.54 -1.68 -4.59
CA ALA A 66 9.05 -2.83 -3.85
C ALA A 66 10.20 -3.68 -3.28
N MET A 67 11.25 -3.90 -4.07
CA MET A 67 12.45 -4.63 -3.64
C MET A 67 13.22 -3.89 -2.54
N ASP A 68 13.33 -2.56 -2.62
CA ASP A 68 13.96 -1.76 -1.56
C ASP A 68 13.18 -1.86 -0.23
N ILE A 69 11.85 -1.88 -0.28
CA ILE A 69 10.99 -2.09 0.90
C ILE A 69 11.18 -3.50 1.45
N LEU A 70 11.15 -4.52 0.61
CA LEU A 70 11.34 -5.91 1.02
C LEU A 70 12.72 -6.14 1.66
N LYS A 71 13.77 -5.56 1.09
CA LYS A 71 15.12 -5.61 1.64
C LYS A 71 15.17 -5.01 3.04
N LYS A 72 14.54 -3.85 3.25
CA LYS A 72 14.46 -3.22 4.57
C LYS A 72 13.68 -4.07 5.58
N LEU A 73 12.57 -4.68 5.18
CA LEU A 73 11.80 -5.58 6.05
C LEU A 73 12.62 -6.80 6.50
N ARG A 74 13.43 -7.36 5.60
CA ARG A 74 14.31 -8.51 5.90
C ARG A 74 15.52 -8.16 6.76
N GLN A 75 16.01 -6.93 6.69
CA GLN A 75 17.21 -6.50 7.40
C GLN A 75 16.98 -6.25 8.90
N ASN A 76 15.75 -6.43 9.39
CA ASN A 76 15.25 -5.94 10.67
C ASN A 76 15.43 -4.43 10.81
N GLU A 77 14.32 -3.73 11.09
CA GLU A 77 14.37 -2.40 11.71
C GLU A 77 15.11 -2.59 13.04
N LYS A 78 16.44 -2.41 13.08
CA LYS A 78 17.14 -2.08 14.32
C LYS A 78 16.65 -0.69 14.75
N GLY A 79 15.44 -0.67 15.31
CA GLY A 79 14.97 0.34 16.24
C GLY A 79 15.26 -0.15 17.64
#